data_AF-A0A536VMN5-F1
#
_entry.id   AF-A0A536VMN5-F1
#
_cell.length_a   1.000
_cell.length_b   1.000
_cell.length_c   1.000
_cell.angle_alpha   90.00
_cell.angle_beta   90.00
_cell.angle_gamma   90.00
#
_symmetry.space_group_name_H-M   'P 1'
#
loop_
_entity.id
_entity.type
_entity.pdbx_description
1 polymer ?
#
loop_
_entity_poly.entity_id
_entity_poly.type
_entity_poly.pdbx_seq_one_letter_code
_entity_poly.pdbx_strand_id
1 'polypeptide(L)' 'MPSEIAWQWSRFADLTPHALYAALRVRSEVFVVEQHCAFLDIDGADQEA' A
#
# COMPACT_ATOMS: atom_id res chain seq x y z
N MET A 1 11.82 -19.91 -14.67
CA MET A 1 12.62 -19.58 -13.47
C MET A 1 11.74 -18.73 -12.59
N PRO A 2 11.40 -19.13 -11.35
CA PRO A 2 10.69 -18.21 -10.47
C PRO A 2 11.58 -16.99 -10.24
N SER A 3 11.02 -15.80 -10.43
CA SER A 3 11.68 -14.55 -10.08
C SER A 3 11.91 -14.53 -8.58
N GLU A 4 13.13 -14.26 -8.17
CA GLU A 4 13.50 -14.12 -6.76
C GLU A 4 12.73 -12.93 -6.15
N ILE A 5 12.03 -13.16 -5.04
CA ILE A 5 11.28 -12.10 -4.35
C ILE A 5 12.25 -11.36 -3.44
N ALA A 6 12.49 -10.09 -3.73
CA ALA A 6 13.22 -9.18 -2.85
C ALA A 6 12.25 -8.52 -1.86
N TRP A 7 12.39 -8.84 -0.58
CA TRP A 7 11.59 -8.25 0.49
C TRP A 7 12.23 -6.96 1.02
N GLN A 8 11.40 -5.98 1.35
CA GLN A 8 11.79 -4.74 1.99
C GLN A 8 10.80 -4.39 3.10
N TRP A 9 11.31 -3.84 4.20
CA TRP A 9 10.52 -3.25 5.28
C TRP A 9 11.00 -1.82 5.50
N SER A 10 10.07 -0.92 5.83
CA SER A 10 10.35 0.48 6.12
C SER A 10 9.32 0.99 7.11
N ARG A 11 9.70 1.88 8.03
CA ARG A 11 8.70 2.59 8.84
C ARG A 11 7.90 3.51 7.93
N PHE A 12 6.69 3.85 8.32
CA PHE A 12 5.86 4.78 7.55
C PHE A 12 6.60 6.09 7.23
N ALA A 13 7.28 6.66 8.21
CA ALA A 13 8.06 7.90 8.08
C ALA A 13 9.29 7.78 7.15
N ASP A 14 9.77 6.57 6.88
CA ASP A 14 10.93 6.32 6.02
C ASP A 14 10.54 6.07 4.55
N LEU A 15 9.24 5.93 4.26
CA LEU A 15 8.75 5.74 2.89
C LEU A 15 8.92 7.02 2.06
N THR A 16 9.50 6.88 0.87
CA THR A 16 9.44 7.97 -0.11
C THR A 16 8.00 8.17 -0.58
N PRO A 17 7.61 9.38 -1.02
CA PRO A 17 6.27 9.61 -1.55
C PRO A 17 5.91 8.68 -2.71
N HIS A 18 6.88 8.27 -3.53
CA HIS A 18 6.65 7.36 -4.65
C HIS A 18 6.38 5.92 -4.17
N ALA A 19 7.13 5.45 -3.18
CA ALA A 19 6.91 4.13 -2.57
C ALA A 19 5.56 4.07 -1.85
N LEU A 20 5.22 5.10 -1.08
CA LEU A 20 3.92 5.22 -0.42
C LEU A 20 2.78 5.20 -1.45
N TYR A 21 2.88 6.02 -2.50
CA TYR A 21 1.84 6.07 -3.54
C TYR A 21 1.69 4.72 -4.25
N ALA A 22 2.78 4.02 -4.55
CA ALA A 22 2.72 2.70 -5.17
C ALA A 22 1.96 1.69 -4.28
N ALA A 23 2.20 1.70 -2.97
CA ALA A 23 1.50 0.84 -2.02
C ALA A 23 -0.01 1.19 -1.93
N LEU A 24 -0.33 2.48 -1.78
CA LEU A 24 -1.72 2.97 -1.72
C LEU A 24 -2.50 2.65 -3.00
N ARG A 25 -1.86 2.79 -4.17
CA ARG A 25 -2.47 2.47 -5.45
C ARG A 25 -2.92 1.01 -5.53
N VAL A 26 -2.06 0.07 -5.17
CA VAL A 26 -2.40 -1.37 -5.24
C VAL A 26 -3.49 -1.73 -4.23
N ARG A 27 -3.47 -1.13 -3.03
CA ARG A 27 -4.57 -1.26 -2.07
C ARG A 27 -5.90 -0.78 -2.65
N SER A 28 -5.92 0.40 -3.26
CA SER A 28 -7.13 0.94 -3.87
C SER A 28 -7.60 0.13 -5.10
N GLU A 29 -6.68 -0.38 -5.93
CA GLU A 29 -7.02 -1.26 -7.06
C GLU A 29 -7.80 -2.50 -6.59
N VAL A 30 -7.41 -3.10 -5.47
CA VAL A 30 -8.05 -4.31 -4.94
C VAL A 30 -9.22 -3.99 -4.02
N PHE A 31 -8.97 -3.29 -2.91
CA PHE A 31 -9.94 -3.14 -1.83
C PHE A 31 -11.04 -2.13 -2.13
N VAL A 32 -10.80 -1.17 -3.04
CA VAL A 32 -11.81 -0.19 -3.44
C VAL A 32 -12.45 -0.56 -4.78
N VAL A 33 -11.63 -0.76 -5.81
CA VAL A 33 -12.12 -0.94 -7.19
C VAL A 33 -12.57 -2.38 -7.47
N GLU A 34 -11.68 -3.38 -7.36
CA GLU A 34 -12.02 -4.78 -7.65
C GLU A 34 -13.17 -5.28 -6.76
N GLN A 35 -13.11 -4.95 -5.48
CA GLN A 35 -14.14 -5.32 -4.51
C GLN A 35 -15.41 -4.45 -4.58
N HIS A 36 -15.44 -3.41 -5.42
CA HIS A 36 -16.54 -2.45 -5.53
C HIS A 36 -16.98 -1.88 -4.16
N CYS A 37 -16.01 -1.62 -3.30
CA CYS A 37 -16.22 -1.21 -1.91
C CYS A 37 -15.70 0.22 -1.73
N ALA A 38 -16.58 1.21 -1.80
CA ALA A 38 -16.20 2.60 -1.52
C ALA A 38 -16.08 2.84 -0.01
N PHE A 39 -14.94 2.47 0.57
CA PHE A 39 -14.57 2.76 1.96
C PHE A 39 -13.34 3.68 2.03
N LEU A 40 -13.08 4.26 3.21
CA LEU A 40 -11.93 5.13 3.43
C LEU A 40 -10.66 4.28 3.63
N ASP A 41 -9.95 3.95 2.55
CA ASP A 41 -8.69 3.18 2.60
C ASP A 41 -7.55 3.95 3.31
N ILE A 42 -7.43 5.25 3.05
CA ILE A 42 -6.44 6.12 3.73
C ILE A 42 -7.10 6.73 4.97
N ASP A 43 -7.34 5.90 5.98
CA ASP A 43 -8.04 6.26 7.22
C ASP A 43 -7.15 6.86 8.31
N GLY A 44 -5.82 6.75 8.16
CA GLY A 44 -4.84 7.25 9.12
C GLY A 44 -4.22 6.18 10.02
N ALA A 45 -4.59 4.90 9.87
CA ALA A 45 -4.06 3.82 10.71
C ALA A 45 -2.60 3.47 10.39
N ASP A 46 -2.17 3.64 9.13
CA ASP A 46 -0.82 3.27 8.67
C ASP A 46 0.31 4.09 9.35
N GLN A 47 -0.01 5.30 9.80
CA GLN A 47 0.92 6.22 10.45
C GLN A 47 1.29 5.76 11.87
N GLU A 48 0.42 5.00 12.52
CA GLU A 48 0.55 4.57 13.92
C GLU A 48 0.96 3.10 14.08
N ALA A 49 1.19 2.39 12.96
CA ALA A 49 1.48 0.95 12.89
C ALA A 49 2.95 0.57 13.16
#